data_AF-W8VVZ1-F1
#
_entry.id   AF-W8VVZ1-F1
#
_cell.length_a   1.000
_cell.length_b   1.000
_cell.length_c   1.000
_cell.angle_alpha   90.00
_cell.angle_beta   90.00
_cell.angle_gamma   90.00
#
_symmetry.space_group_name_H-M   'P 1'
#
loop_
_entity.id
_entity.type
_entity.pdbx_description
1 polymer ?
#
loop_
_entity_poly.entity_id
_entity_poly.type
_entity_poly.pdbx_seq_one_letter_code
_entity_poly.pdbx_strand_id
1 'polypeptide(L)'
;MQNGDFKNVSFEPNMQFVTVMDSAYQYFSKEDYKMVLAGSVARGETIYQSDKFSLKILLRTYNLVDREEYEFVLRTFSKDFKIIDSYVMSSTLNNLSCDGSIDNDLVITKTCDDGTSKTATIDEYGKFIVE
;
A
#
# COMPACT_ATOMS: atom_id res chain seq x y z
N MET A 1 -17.76 -16.20 32.18
CA MET A 1 -17.32 -14.91 32.73
C MET A 1 -16.05 -15.14 33.55
N GLN A 2 -14.92 -14.58 33.14
CA GLN A 2 -13.91 -13.97 34.03
C GLN A 2 -12.85 -13.26 33.17
N ASN A 3 -12.68 -11.96 33.44
CA ASN A 3 -11.57 -11.14 32.96
C ASN A 3 -10.26 -11.67 33.54
N GLY A 4 -9.21 -11.75 32.72
CA GLY A 4 -7.84 -12.05 33.13
C GLY A 4 -6.85 -11.38 32.18
N ASP A 5 -6.33 -10.24 32.63
CA ASP A 5 -5.07 -9.56 32.31
C ASP A 5 -4.58 -9.53 30.87
N PHE A 6 -4.70 -8.35 30.24
CA PHE A 6 -3.80 -7.94 29.16
C PHE A 6 -2.36 -7.95 29.71
N LYS A 7 -1.62 -9.02 29.44
CA LYS A 7 -0.17 -9.02 29.63
C LYS A 7 0.40 -7.92 28.72
N ASN A 8 1.07 -6.93 29.31
CA ASN A 8 1.89 -6.00 28.53
C ASN A 8 2.88 -6.81 27.71
N VAL A 9 2.70 -6.83 26.39
CA VAL A 9 3.63 -7.46 25.45
C VAL A 9 4.63 -6.39 25.03
N SER A 10 5.80 -6.42 25.65
CA SER A 10 6.95 -5.62 25.23
C SER A 10 7.71 -6.38 24.14
N PHE A 11 8.07 -5.70 23.06
CA PHE A 11 8.93 -6.28 22.02
C PHE A 11 10.37 -6.41 22.55
N GLU A 12 10.83 -7.64 22.76
CA GLU A 12 12.23 -7.96 23.09
C GLU A 12 13.04 -8.19 21.79
N PRO A 13 14.18 -7.52 21.61
CA PRO A 13 15.12 -7.85 20.54
C PRO A 13 15.52 -9.34 20.65
N ASN A 14 15.41 -10.10 19.56
CA ASN A 14 15.69 -11.54 19.43
C ASN A 14 14.56 -12.52 19.80
N MET A 15 13.30 -12.07 19.88
CA MET A 15 12.15 -12.98 19.95
C MET A 15 12.12 -13.89 18.72
N GLN A 16 12.10 -15.22 18.90
CA GLN A 16 12.02 -16.17 17.80
C GLN A 16 10.58 -16.39 17.37
N PHE A 17 10.27 -15.93 16.16
CA PHE A 17 8.99 -16.17 15.51
C PHE A 17 9.08 -17.43 14.64
N VAL A 18 8.12 -18.33 14.81
CA VAL A 18 7.93 -19.44 13.87
C VAL A 18 7.12 -18.90 12.71
N THR A 19 7.69 -18.95 11.51
CA THR A 19 6.93 -18.63 10.30
C THR A 19 5.88 -19.70 10.08
N VAL A 20 4.61 -19.34 10.28
CA VAL A 20 3.49 -20.20 9.90
C VAL A 20 3.30 -20.07 8.40
N MET A 21 3.42 -21.18 7.68
CA MET A 21 3.19 -21.28 6.25
C MET A 21 1.93 -22.10 6.01
N ASP A 22 1.07 -21.67 5.09
CA ASP A 22 -0.15 -22.40 4.76
C ASP A 22 0.14 -23.63 3.88
N SER A 23 -0.91 -24.37 3.54
CA SER A 23 -0.79 -25.57 2.72
C SER A 23 -0.32 -25.29 1.28
N ALA A 24 -0.51 -24.07 0.76
CA ALA A 24 -0.04 -23.71 -0.58
C ALA A 24 1.50 -23.66 -0.66
N TYR A 25 2.20 -23.40 0.45
CA TYR A 25 3.67 -23.46 0.50
C TYR A 25 4.23 -24.82 0.06
N GLN A 26 3.49 -25.91 0.28
CA GLN A 26 3.94 -27.25 -0.09
C GLN A 26 3.84 -27.54 -1.60
N TYR A 27 3.05 -26.75 -2.33
CA TYR A 27 2.77 -26.99 -3.75
C TYR A 27 3.56 -26.07 -4.69
N PHE A 28 4.16 -25.01 -4.16
CA PHE A 28 4.88 -24.00 -4.95
C PHE A 28 6.35 -23.91 -4.52
N SER A 29 7.23 -23.56 -5.46
CA SER A 29 8.60 -23.18 -5.09
C SER A 29 8.57 -21.91 -4.22
N LYS A 30 9.63 -21.59 -3.49
CA LYS A 30 9.67 -20.38 -2.65
C LYS A 30 9.45 -19.11 -3.48
N GLU A 31 9.98 -19.08 -4.69
CA GLU A 31 9.78 -18.01 -5.67
C GLU A 31 8.34 -17.98 -6.19
N ASP A 32 7.75 -19.12 -6.55
CA ASP A 32 6.36 -19.20 -7.04
C ASP A 32 5.36 -18.89 -5.93
N TYR A 33 5.58 -19.37 -4.72
CA TYR A 33 4.76 -19.09 -3.54
C TYR A 33 4.76 -17.59 -3.25
N LYS A 34 5.92 -16.92 -3.37
CA LYS A 34 6.00 -15.47 -3.29
C LYS A 34 5.26 -14.78 -4.42
N MET A 35 5.16 -15.35 -5.62
CA MET A 35 4.41 -14.78 -6.74
C MET A 35 2.90 -15.04 -6.64
N VAL A 36 2.50 -16.18 -6.06
CA VAL A 36 1.10 -16.53 -5.75
C VAL A 36 0.57 -15.65 -4.62
N LEU A 37 1.40 -15.35 -3.62
CA LEU A 37 1.08 -14.41 -2.55
C LEU A 37 1.32 -12.94 -2.94
N ALA A 38 2.23 -12.66 -3.88
CA ALA A 38 2.46 -11.32 -4.38
C ALA A 38 1.26 -10.96 -5.24
N GLY A 39 0.39 -10.19 -4.61
CA GLY A 39 -0.73 -9.59 -5.26
C GLY A 39 -0.45 -9.05 -6.67
N SER A 40 -1.44 -9.12 -7.56
CA SER A 40 -1.29 -8.56 -8.90
C SER A 40 -1.13 -7.04 -8.84
N VAL A 41 -0.25 -6.48 -9.65
CA VAL A 41 -0.14 -5.03 -9.86
C VAL A 41 -0.66 -4.68 -11.24
N ALA A 42 -1.80 -3.98 -11.30
CA ALA A 42 -2.33 -3.42 -12.53
C ALA A 42 -1.90 -1.95 -12.65
N ARG A 43 -1.61 -1.52 -13.87
CA ARG A 43 -1.26 -0.12 -14.19
C ARG A 43 -2.46 0.58 -14.78
N GLY A 44 -2.91 1.66 -14.13
CA GLY A 44 -3.93 2.54 -14.66
C GLY A 44 -3.37 3.63 -15.57
N GLU A 45 -4.20 4.64 -15.83
CA GLU A 45 -3.89 5.73 -16.74
C GLU A 45 -2.82 6.69 -16.18
N THR A 46 -2.22 7.48 -17.08
CA THR A 46 -1.47 8.67 -16.68
C THR A 46 -2.48 9.75 -16.32
N ILE A 47 -2.49 10.18 -15.07
CA ILE A 47 -3.44 11.19 -14.58
C ILE A 47 -2.85 12.60 -14.55
N TYR A 48 -1.52 12.73 -14.65
CA TYR A 48 -0.83 14.01 -14.81
C TYR A 48 0.48 13.83 -15.57
N GLN A 49 0.87 14.84 -16.35
CA GLN A 49 2.12 14.86 -17.11
C GLN A 49 2.67 16.28 -17.18
N SER A 50 3.94 16.44 -16.85
CA SER A 50 4.71 17.67 -17.06
C SER A 50 5.98 17.39 -17.86
N ASP A 51 6.81 18.42 -18.02
CA ASP A 51 8.16 18.32 -18.53
C ASP A 51 9.15 17.71 -17.52
N LYS A 52 8.79 17.57 -16.25
CA LYS A 52 9.65 16.99 -15.21
C LYS A 52 9.27 15.55 -14.88
N PHE A 53 7.97 15.25 -14.79
CA PHE A 53 7.50 13.91 -14.41
C PHE A 53 6.15 13.54 -15.04
N SER A 54 5.82 12.25 -14.94
CA SER A 54 4.48 11.70 -15.20
C SER A 54 3.94 11.05 -13.93
N LEU A 55 2.65 11.20 -13.66
CA LEU A 55 1.95 10.57 -12.55
C LEU A 55 1.00 9.51 -13.09
N LYS A 56 1.09 8.30 -12.53
CA LYS A 56 0.21 7.18 -12.86
C LYS A 56 -0.40 6.59 -11.61
N ILE A 57 -1.59 6.03 -11.75
CA ILE A 57 -2.22 5.22 -10.72
C ILE A 57 -1.90 3.74 -10.94
N LEU A 58 -1.64 3.02 -9.87
CA LEU A 58 -1.44 1.58 -9.84
C LEU A 58 -2.45 0.97 -8.88
N LEU A 59 -3.02 -0.17 -9.24
CA LEU A 59 -3.78 -1.01 -8.32
C LEU A 59 -2.90 -2.18 -7.90
N ARG A 60 -2.78 -2.40 -6.59
CA ARG A 60 -2.20 -3.62 -6.02
C ARG A 60 -3.32 -4.42 -5.38
N THR A 61 -3.37 -5.73 -5.64
CA THR A 61 -4.41 -6.61 -5.12
C THR A 61 -3.78 -7.75 -4.35
N TYR A 62 -3.92 -7.77 -3.03
CA TYR A 62 -3.41 -8.82 -2.16
C TYR A 62 -4.47 -9.90 -1.95
N ASN A 63 -4.14 -11.16 -2.21
CA ASN A 63 -5.05 -12.28 -2.04
C ASN A 63 -4.74 -12.96 -0.70
N LEU A 64 -5.66 -12.86 0.26
CA LEU A 64 -5.61 -13.61 1.53
C LEU A 64 -6.59 -14.78 1.48
N VAL A 65 -6.49 -15.70 2.45
CA VAL A 65 -7.29 -16.93 2.50
C VAL A 65 -8.81 -16.66 2.51
N ASP A 66 -9.24 -15.56 3.13
CA ASP A 66 -10.65 -15.23 3.37
C ASP A 66 -11.11 -13.92 2.71
N ARG A 67 -10.22 -13.13 2.12
CA ARG A 67 -10.54 -11.84 1.51
C ARG A 67 -9.49 -11.38 0.49
N GLU A 68 -9.90 -10.46 -0.37
CA GLU A 68 -9.00 -9.67 -1.19
C GLU A 68 -8.82 -8.29 -0.56
N GLU A 69 -7.59 -7.80 -0.53
CA GLU A 69 -7.29 -6.43 -0.10
C GLU A 69 -6.66 -5.64 -1.25
N TYR A 70 -6.91 -4.34 -1.30
CA TYR A 70 -6.48 -3.49 -2.40
C TYR A 70 -5.68 -2.29 -1.91
N GLU A 71 -4.76 -1.82 -2.74
CA GLU A 71 -4.14 -0.48 -2.61
C GLU A 71 -4.18 0.24 -3.96
N PHE A 72 -4.62 1.49 -3.92
CA PHE A 72 -4.38 2.43 -5.01
C PHE A 72 -3.14 3.25 -4.70
N VAL A 73 -2.15 3.15 -5.59
CA VAL A 73 -0.84 3.77 -5.44
C VAL A 73 -0.61 4.77 -6.55
N LEU A 74 -0.40 6.01 -6.16
CA LEU A 74 0.09 7.07 -7.01
C LEU A 74 1.60 6.91 -7.16
N ARG A 75 2.10 6.98 -8.39
CA ARG A 75 3.54 6.85 -8.68
C ARG A 75 3.99 7.86 -9.71
N THR A 76 5.05 8.57 -9.38
CA THR A 76 5.70 9.53 -10.27
C THR A 76 6.89 8.88 -10.97
N PHE A 77 7.08 9.24 -12.24
CA PHE A 77 8.19 8.75 -13.07
C PHE A 77 8.85 9.92 -13.79
N SER A 78 10.18 9.87 -13.91
CA SER A 78 10.94 10.79 -14.76
C SER A 78 10.66 10.51 -16.25
N LYS A 79 11.15 11.39 -17.13
CA LYS A 79 11.10 11.20 -18.59
C LYS A 79 11.72 9.88 -19.06
N ASP A 80 12.74 9.41 -18.36
CA ASP A 80 13.41 8.13 -18.65
C ASP A 80 12.71 6.93 -18.00
N PHE A 81 11.46 7.11 -17.57
CA PHE A 81 10.65 6.10 -16.87
C PHE A 81 11.25 5.60 -15.55
N LYS A 82 12.19 6.34 -14.94
CA LYS A 82 12.68 6.03 -13.60
C LYS A 82 11.64 6.45 -12.57
N ILE A 83 11.35 5.57 -11.61
CA ILE A 83 10.46 5.91 -10.50
C ILE A 83 11.10 7.03 -9.69
N ILE A 84 10.35 8.11 -9.47
CA ILE A 84 10.77 9.23 -8.63
C ILE A 84 10.28 8.99 -7.20
N ASP A 85 8.99 8.67 -7.05
CA ASP A 85 8.37 8.46 -5.74
C ASP A 85 7.04 7.69 -5.82
N SER A 86 6.46 7.29 -4.69
CA SER A 86 5.17 6.61 -4.62
C SER A 86 4.39 6.90 -3.34
N TYR A 87 3.07 6.98 -3.45
CA TYR A 87 2.16 7.24 -2.34
C TYR A 87 0.91 6.38 -2.41
N VAL A 88 0.49 5.79 -1.28
CA VAL A 88 -0.74 4.97 -1.19
C VAL A 88 -1.93 5.88 -0.89
N MET A 89 -2.68 6.24 -1.93
CA MET A 89 -3.84 7.14 -1.80
C MET A 89 -5.05 6.45 -1.16
N SER A 90 -5.23 5.15 -1.42
CA SER A 90 -6.36 4.39 -0.89
C SER A 90 -5.95 2.97 -0.57
N SER A 91 -6.56 2.36 0.44
CA SER A 91 -6.21 1.02 0.89
C SER A 91 -7.37 0.35 1.62
N THR A 92 -7.47 -0.97 1.51
CA THR A 92 -8.37 -1.80 2.34
C THR A 92 -7.57 -2.79 3.21
N LEU A 93 -6.26 -2.56 3.37
CA LEU A 93 -5.38 -3.45 4.14
C LEU A 93 -5.79 -3.48 5.61
N ASN A 94 -5.64 -4.64 6.25
CA ASN A 94 -5.85 -4.81 7.70
C ASN A 94 -7.26 -4.44 8.20
N ASN A 95 -8.29 -4.62 7.37
CA ASN A 95 -9.69 -4.24 7.66
C ASN A 95 -9.91 -2.74 7.89
N LEU A 96 -8.99 -1.88 7.46
CA LEU A 96 -9.17 -0.43 7.48
C LEU A 96 -9.42 0.02 6.04
N SER A 97 -10.62 0.54 5.76
CA SER A 97 -10.88 1.22 4.49
C SER A 97 -10.38 2.65 4.58
N CYS A 98 -9.56 3.05 3.61
CA CYS A 98 -9.14 4.42 3.41
C CYS A 98 -9.43 4.81 1.97
N ASP A 99 -10.25 5.84 1.81
CA ASP A 99 -10.58 6.44 0.54
C ASP A 99 -9.66 7.62 0.25
N GLY A 100 -9.27 7.76 -1.01
CA GLY A 100 -8.34 8.77 -1.47
C GLY A 100 -8.87 9.50 -2.69
N SER A 101 -8.67 10.81 -2.74
CA SER A 101 -8.90 11.63 -3.92
C SER A 101 -7.67 12.45 -4.24
N ILE A 102 -7.52 12.83 -5.51
CA ILE A 102 -6.52 13.79 -5.97
C ILE A 102 -7.21 14.83 -6.83
N ASP A 103 -6.88 16.10 -6.63
CA ASP A 103 -7.41 17.20 -7.43
C ASP A 103 -6.43 17.69 -8.51
N ASN A 104 -6.83 18.72 -9.24
CA ASN A 104 -6.04 19.30 -10.33
C ASN A 104 -4.78 20.04 -9.85
N ASP A 105 -4.73 20.41 -8.57
CA ASP A 105 -3.59 21.07 -7.94
C ASP A 105 -2.61 20.05 -7.32
N LEU A 106 -2.81 18.76 -7.63
CA LEU A 106 -2.03 17.63 -7.11
C LEU A 106 -2.09 17.51 -5.58
N VAL A 107 -3.18 17.96 -4.97
CA VAL A 107 -3.48 17.75 -3.56
C VAL A 107 -4.22 16.43 -3.41
N ILE A 108 -3.68 15.57 -2.56
CA ILE A 108 -4.20 14.23 -2.27
C ILE A 108 -4.80 14.27 -0.88
N THR A 109 -6.09 13.95 -0.77
CA THR A 109 -6.77 13.79 0.52
C THR A 109 -7.07 12.32 0.73
N LYS A 110 -6.67 11.78 1.88
CA LYS A 110 -6.96 10.41 2.30
C LYS A 110 -7.74 10.42 3.60
N THR A 111 -8.87 9.74 3.63
CA THR A 111 -9.71 9.59 4.82
C THR A 111 -9.98 8.12 5.08
N CYS A 112 -9.78 7.68 6.32
CA CYS A 112 -10.01 6.31 6.75
C CYS A 112 -11.26 6.21 7.63
N ASP A 113 -11.85 5.01 7.70
CA ASP A 113 -13.08 4.76 8.48
C ASP A 113 -12.91 4.98 10.00
N ASP A 114 -11.67 4.99 10.49
CA ASP A 114 -11.33 5.34 11.87
C ASP A 114 -11.36 6.85 12.16
N GLY A 115 -11.69 7.67 11.15
CA GLY A 115 -11.71 9.12 11.22
C GLY A 115 -10.35 9.78 10.95
N THR A 116 -9.28 9.01 10.70
CA THR A 116 -7.98 9.55 10.34
C THR A 116 -8.06 10.20 8.97
N SER A 117 -7.64 11.46 8.87
CA SER A 117 -7.48 12.16 7.60
C SER A 117 -6.05 12.65 7.43
N LYS A 118 -5.50 12.50 6.23
CA LYS A 118 -4.16 12.97 5.87
C LYS A 118 -4.20 13.67 4.53
N THR A 119 -3.37 14.69 4.41
CA THR A 119 -3.16 15.41 3.15
C THR A 119 -1.74 15.18 2.67
N ALA A 120 -1.58 15.02 1.37
CA ALA A 120 -0.28 15.02 0.73
C ALA A 120 -0.31 15.89 -0.52
N THR A 121 0.81 16.49 -0.87
CA THR A 121 0.98 17.25 -2.12
C THR A 121 2.11 16.66 -2.94
N ILE A 122 2.11 16.93 -4.25
CA ILE A 122 3.22 16.55 -5.14
C ILE A 122 4.00 17.82 -5.49
N ASP A 123 5.29 17.84 -5.17
CA ASP A 123 6.15 18.97 -5.50
C ASP A 123 6.44 19.07 -7.00
N GLU A 124 7.11 20.15 -7.42
CA GLU A 124 7.45 20.39 -8.82
C GLU A 124 8.39 19.33 -9.42
N TYR A 125 9.05 18.50 -8.61
CA TYR A 125 9.94 17.42 -9.05
C TYR A 125 9.28 16.04 -8.97
N GLY A 126 8.00 15.96 -8.59
CA GLY A 126 7.27 14.71 -8.49
C GLY A 126 7.49 13.96 -7.17
N LYS A 127 7.92 14.62 -6.09
CA LYS A 127 8.02 14.05 -4.74
C LYS A 127 6.73 14.26 -3.97
N PHE A 128 6.31 13.25 -3.20
CA PHE A 128 5.15 13.38 -2.32
C PHE A 128 5.56 13.99 -0.98
N ILE A 129 4.88 15.05 -0.56
CA ILE A 129 5.06 15.73 0.73
C ILE A 129 3.82 15.46 1.57
N VAL A 130 3.98 14.83 2.74
CA VAL A 130 2.86 14.46 3.62
C VAL A 130 2.79 15.44 4.79
N GLU A 131 1.59 15.92 5.08
CA GLU A 131 1.28 16.83 6.20
C GLU A 131 0.68 16.09 7.42
#